data_AF-A0A6H9YPB6-F1
#
_entry.id   AF-A0A6H9YPB6-F1
#
_cell.length_a   1.000
_cell.length_b   1.000
_cell.length_c   1.000
_cell.angle_alpha   90.00
_cell.angle_beta   90.00
_cell.angle_gamma   90.00
#
_symmetry.space_group_name_H-M   'P 1'
#
loop_
_entity.id
_entity.type
_entity.pdbx_description
1 polymer ?
#
loop_
_entity_poly.entity_id
_entity_poly.type
_entity_poly.pdbx_seq_one_letter_code
_entity_poly.pdbx_strand_id
1 'polypeptide(L)'
;MLALVMVLAFLVMPILEIYVIIQVGQVIGGWWTVALLLAESLLGGWIVRREGRRAWRALQDTLQRGVMPDRELADAALVLVGGVLLLTPGFVTDFFGFLFVLPFTRPVVRRLLVAYAGRRVKIAQTRVGPMFPGPGFDPFGAAPGGSQSAGTPRGPVVRGEVVDEDDKRP
;
A
#
# COMPACT_ATOMS: atom_id res chain seq x y z
N MET A 1 10.07 2.46 18.28
CA MET A 1 8.79 1.81 18.68
C MET A 1 8.26 0.84 17.62
N LEU A 2 8.01 1.26 16.37
CA LEU A 2 7.40 0.36 15.38
C LEU A 2 8.22 -0.92 15.09
N ALA A 3 9.54 -0.79 14.90
CA ALA A 3 10.42 -1.93 14.68
C ALA A 3 10.40 -2.92 15.87
N LEU A 4 10.40 -2.41 17.11
CA LEU A 4 10.29 -3.23 18.31
C LEU A 4 8.95 -3.99 18.35
N VAL A 5 7.85 -3.34 17.98
CA VAL A 5 6.53 -3.98 17.89
C VAL A 5 6.52 -5.09 16.85
N MET A 6 7.14 -4.89 15.68
CA MET A 6 7.25 -5.95 14.67
C MET A 6 8.08 -7.13 15.14
N VAL A 7 9.22 -6.87 15.79
CA VAL A 7 10.08 -7.93 16.36
C VAL A 7 9.32 -8.73 17.43
N LEU A 8 8.61 -8.03 18.32
CA LEU A 8 7.84 -8.68 19.38
C LEU A 8 6.67 -9.49 18.79
N ALA A 9 5.96 -8.96 17.80
CA ALA A 9 4.90 -9.68 17.12
C ALA A 9 5.44 -10.94 16.42
N PHE A 10 6.58 -10.84 15.73
CA PHE A 10 7.22 -11.98 15.07
C PHE A 10 7.68 -13.06 16.06
N LEU A 11 8.08 -12.70 17.28
CA LEU A 11 8.47 -13.66 18.32
C LEU A 11 7.25 -14.29 19.02
N VAL A 12 6.25 -13.48 19.38
CA VAL A 12 5.07 -13.93 20.14
C VAL A 12 4.15 -14.78 19.28
N MET A 13 4.01 -14.46 18.00
CA MET A 13 3.10 -15.15 17.10
C MET A 13 3.37 -16.67 16.98
N PRO A 14 4.60 -17.15 16.68
CA PRO A 14 4.86 -18.59 16.62
C PRO A 14 4.72 -19.29 17.97
N ILE A 15 4.98 -18.61 19.08
CA ILE A 15 4.73 -19.16 20.42
C ILE A 15 3.22 -19.39 20.63
N LEU A 16 2.40 -18.41 20.22
CA LEU A 16 0.95 -18.52 20.27
C LEU A 16 0.45 -19.67 19.40
N GLU A 17 1.02 -19.87 18.22
CA GLU A 17 0.66 -21.00 17.34
C GLU A 17 0.91 -22.35 18.00
N ILE A 18 2.12 -22.54 18.52
CA ILE A 18 2.48 -23.79 19.19
C ILE A 18 1.55 -24.04 20.38
N TYR A 19 1.23 -22.99 21.15
CA TYR A 19 0.29 -23.08 22.25
C TYR A 19 -1.10 -23.56 21.79
N VAL A 20 -1.66 -22.95 20.74
CA VAL A 20 -2.97 -23.32 20.19
C VAL A 20 -2.96 -24.74 19.62
N ILE A 21 -1.93 -25.10 18.85
CA ILE A 21 -1.78 -26.45 18.28
C ILE A 21 -1.74 -27.50 19.40
N ILE A 22 -1.01 -27.25 20.49
CA ILE A 22 -0.97 -28.16 21.63
C ILE A 22 -2.35 -28.28 22.30
N GLN A 23 -3.05 -27.16 22.52
CA GLN A 23 -4.40 -27.18 23.11
C GLN A 23 -5.38 -27.98 22.27
N VAL A 24 -5.39 -27.76 20.95
CA VAL A 24 -6.22 -28.53 20.01
C VAL A 24 -5.82 -30.00 20.00
N GLY A 25 -4.51 -30.28 19.99
CA GLY A 25 -3.93 -31.62 20.09
C GLY A 25 -4.35 -32.39 21.33
N GLN A 26 -4.53 -31.71 22.46
CA GLN A 26 -4.99 -32.31 23.71
C GLN A 26 -6.49 -32.61 23.72
N VAL A 27 -7.30 -31.82 22.99
CA VAL A 27 -8.76 -32.00 22.93
C VAL A 27 -9.16 -33.06 21.90
N ILE A 28 -8.56 -33.03 20.71
CA ILE A 28 -8.98 -33.85 19.56
C ILE A 28 -8.00 -34.99 19.26
N GLY A 29 -6.76 -34.90 19.76
CA GLY A 29 -5.67 -35.84 19.48
C GLY A 29 -4.70 -35.32 18.42
N GLY A 30 -3.42 -35.69 18.55
CA GLY A 30 -2.34 -35.21 17.69
C GLY A 30 -2.55 -35.53 16.20
N TRP A 31 -2.99 -36.76 15.87
CA TRP A 31 -3.21 -37.11 14.46
C TRP A 31 -4.35 -36.34 13.81
N TRP A 32 -5.45 -36.13 14.53
CA TRP A 32 -6.57 -35.34 14.04
C TRP A 32 -6.19 -33.86 13.88
N THR A 33 -5.34 -33.34 14.76
CA THR A 33 -4.83 -31.95 14.67
C THR A 33 -3.97 -31.76 13.43
N VAL A 34 -3.08 -32.72 13.13
CA VAL A 34 -2.28 -32.69 11.89
C VAL A 34 -3.19 -32.77 10.65
N ALA A 35 -4.19 -33.65 10.66
CA ALA A 35 -5.14 -33.77 9.57
C ALA A 35 -5.94 -32.47 9.35
N LEU A 36 -6.35 -31.79 10.44
CA LEU A 36 -7.03 -30.49 10.39
C LEU A 36 -6.13 -29.41 9.79
N LEU A 37 -4.89 -29.28 10.27
CA LEU A 37 -3.92 -28.33 9.72
C LEU A 37 -3.71 -28.55 8.22
N LEU A 38 -3.53 -29.81 7.79
CA LEU A 38 -3.39 -30.14 6.37
C LEU A 38 -4.65 -29.78 5.57
N ALA A 39 -5.83 -30.11 6.10
CA ALA A 39 -7.10 -29.79 5.45
C ALA A 39 -7.31 -28.28 5.30
N GLU A 40 -6.99 -27.52 6.35
CA GLU A 40 -7.07 -26.07 6.38
C GLU A 40 -6.09 -25.43 5.39
N SER A 41 -4.83 -25.87 5.36
CA SER A 41 -3.83 -25.40 4.39
C SER A 41 -4.22 -25.73 2.95
N LEU A 42 -4.77 -26.93 2.68
CA LEU A 42 -5.27 -27.28 1.35
C LEU A 42 -6.46 -26.39 0.95
N LEU A 43 -7.40 -26.18 1.86
CA LEU A 43 -8.54 -25.29 1.65
C LEU A 43 -8.08 -23.86 1.38
N GLY A 44 -7.16 -23.35 2.19
CA GLY A 44 -6.51 -22.05 2.04
C GLY A 44 -5.84 -21.89 0.69
N GLY A 45 -4.98 -22.85 0.33
CA GLY A 45 -4.30 -22.87 -0.97
C GLY A 45 -5.29 -22.90 -2.14
N TRP A 46 -6.39 -23.64 -2.03
CA TRP A 46 -7.44 -23.68 -3.05
C TRP A 46 -8.15 -22.32 -3.20
N ILE A 47 -8.52 -21.67 -2.09
CA ILE A 47 -9.14 -20.34 -2.10
C ILE A 47 -8.18 -19.29 -2.67
N VAL A 48 -6.92 -19.28 -2.23
CA VAL A 48 -5.88 -18.38 -2.75
C VAL A 48 -5.71 -18.55 -4.26
N ARG A 49 -5.69 -19.79 -4.75
CA ARG A 49 -5.61 -20.06 -6.20
C ARG A 49 -6.84 -19.59 -6.96
N ARG A 50 -8.02 -19.63 -6.35
CA ARG A 50 -9.26 -19.11 -6.95
C ARG A 50 -9.29 -17.59 -6.97
N GLU A 51 -9.14 -16.95 -5.82
CA GLU A 51 -9.22 -15.49 -5.67
C GLU A 51 -8.01 -14.77 -6.26
N GLY A 52 -6.82 -15.37 -6.21
CA GLY A 52 -5.61 -14.82 -6.82
C GLY A 52 -5.72 -14.69 -8.34
N ARG A 53 -6.26 -15.72 -9.01
CA ARG A 53 -6.55 -15.63 -10.45
C ARG A 53 -7.60 -14.58 -10.75
N ARG A 54 -8.60 -14.39 -9.89
CA ARG A 54 -9.63 -13.37 -10.07
C ARG A 54 -9.06 -11.96 -9.94
N ALA A 55 -8.29 -11.71 -8.88
CA ALA A 55 -7.63 -10.42 -8.64
C ALA A 55 -6.62 -10.09 -9.75
N TRP A 56 -5.84 -11.08 -10.19
CA TRP A 56 -4.87 -10.90 -11.27
C TRP A 56 -5.53 -10.52 -12.60
N ARG A 57 -6.62 -11.22 -12.97
CA ARG A 57 -7.39 -10.88 -14.19
C ARG A 57 -8.00 -9.48 -14.10
N ALA A 58 -8.61 -9.13 -12.97
CA ALA A 58 -9.18 -7.79 -12.78
C ALA A 58 -8.13 -6.69 -12.90
N LEU A 59 -6.93 -6.92 -12.35
CA LEU A 59 -5.79 -6.02 -12.50
C LEU A 59 -5.37 -5.87 -13.97
N GLN A 60 -5.20 -6.99 -14.68
CA GLN A 60 -4.85 -6.99 -16.11
C GLN A 60 -5.90 -6.26 -16.96
N ASP A 61 -7.19 -6.54 -16.75
CA ASP A 61 -8.30 -5.90 -17.48
C ASP A 61 -8.35 -4.38 -17.25
N THR A 62 -7.98 -3.93 -16.05
CA THR A 62 -7.99 -2.49 -15.71
C THR A 62 -6.78 -1.77 -16.29
N LEU A 63 -5.61 -2.42 -16.27
CA LEU A 63 -4.40 -1.93 -16.95
C LEU A 63 -4.58 -1.84 -18.47
N GLN A 64 -5.23 -2.82 -19.09
CA GLN A 64 -5.54 -2.79 -20.53
C GLN A 64 -6.48 -1.64 -20.92
N ARG A 65 -7.32 -1.19 -19.98
CA ARG A 65 -8.21 -0.04 -20.17
C ARG A 65 -7.53 1.32 -19.96
N GLY A 66 -6.24 1.33 -19.60
CA GLY A 66 -5.48 2.56 -19.35
C GLY A 66 -5.91 3.33 -18.10
N VAL A 67 -6.67 2.69 -17.20
CA VAL A 67 -7.14 3.31 -15.94
C VAL A 67 -6.21 2.88 -14.81
N MET A 68 -5.89 3.78 -13.88
CA MET A 68 -5.10 3.46 -12.68
C MET A 68 -5.86 2.46 -11.78
N PRO A 69 -5.31 1.25 -11.53
CA PRO A 69 -6.02 0.15 -10.86
C PRO A 69 -5.80 0.12 -9.34
N ASP A 70 -6.11 1.23 -8.64
CA ASP A 70 -5.83 1.35 -7.19
C ASP A 70 -6.52 0.28 -6.35
N ARG A 71 -7.72 -0.13 -6.74
CA ARG A 71 -8.53 -1.11 -5.99
C ARG A 71 -8.04 -2.53 -6.25
N GLU A 72 -7.77 -2.83 -7.50
CA GLU A 72 -7.34 -4.15 -7.97
C GLU A 72 -5.94 -4.47 -7.46
N LEU A 73 -5.06 -3.46 -7.35
CA LEU A 73 -3.75 -3.60 -6.69
C LEU A 73 -3.88 -3.94 -5.21
N ALA A 74 -4.76 -3.25 -4.48
CA ALA A 74 -5.01 -3.56 -3.07
C ALA A 74 -5.59 -4.96 -2.90
N ASP A 75 -6.51 -5.36 -3.78
CA ASP A 75 -7.09 -6.71 -3.77
C ASP A 75 -6.05 -7.79 -4.08
N ALA A 76 -5.18 -7.58 -5.08
CA ALA A 76 -4.09 -8.49 -5.40
C ALA A 76 -3.10 -8.61 -4.22
N ALA A 77 -2.74 -7.49 -3.59
CA ALA A 77 -1.87 -7.47 -2.42
C ALA A 77 -2.49 -8.23 -1.23
N LEU A 78 -3.79 -8.04 -0.96
CA LEU A 78 -4.50 -8.77 0.10
C LEU A 78 -4.54 -10.28 -0.16
N VAL A 79 -4.77 -10.72 -1.41
CA VAL A 79 -4.67 -12.16 -1.74
C VAL A 79 -3.27 -12.67 -1.46
N LEU A 80 -2.25 -11.92 -1.87
CA LEU A 80 -0.86 -12.37 -1.80
C LEU A 80 -0.38 -12.48 -0.36
N VAL A 81 -0.64 -11.45 0.44
CA VAL A 81 -0.35 -11.46 1.88
C VAL A 81 -1.12 -12.57 2.57
N GLY A 82 -2.44 -12.66 2.36
CA GLY A 82 -3.26 -13.72 2.97
C GLY A 82 -2.83 -15.13 2.53
N GLY A 83 -2.38 -15.30 1.29
CA GLY A 83 -1.86 -16.56 0.77
C GLY A 83 -0.51 -16.96 1.36
N VAL A 84 0.39 -15.99 1.60
CA VAL A 84 1.65 -16.25 2.33
C VAL A 84 1.38 -16.62 3.79
N LEU A 85 0.38 -15.99 4.43
CA LEU A 85 -0.05 -16.38 5.77
C LEU A 85 -0.57 -17.83 5.79
N LEU A 86 -1.49 -18.19 4.88
CA LEU A 86 -2.06 -19.55 4.77
C LEU A 86 -1.04 -20.63 4.37
N LEU A 87 0.11 -20.25 3.82
CA LEU A 87 1.21 -21.17 3.53
C LEU A 87 1.98 -21.57 4.80
N THR A 88 1.82 -20.80 5.89
CA THR A 88 2.49 -21.05 7.16
C THR A 88 1.45 -21.68 8.10
N PRO A 89 1.31 -23.02 8.12
CA PRO A 89 0.23 -23.68 8.84
C PRO A 89 0.32 -23.42 10.34
N GLY A 90 -0.76 -22.88 10.88
CA GLY A 90 -0.85 -22.44 12.26
C GLY A 90 -2.20 -21.79 12.42
N PHE A 91 -3.13 -22.48 13.10
CA PHE A 91 -4.54 -22.11 13.25
C PHE A 91 -4.82 -20.61 13.38
N VAL A 92 -3.96 -19.86 14.09
CA VAL A 92 -4.15 -18.41 14.26
C VAL A 92 -3.80 -17.65 12.97
N THR A 93 -2.68 -17.97 12.35
CA THR A 93 -2.21 -17.44 11.07
C THR A 93 -3.17 -17.83 9.95
N ASP A 94 -3.72 -19.03 9.98
CA ASP A 94 -4.72 -19.47 9.01
C ASP A 94 -6.02 -18.67 9.13
N PHE A 95 -6.49 -18.38 10.36
CA PHE A 95 -7.63 -17.48 10.59
C PHE A 95 -7.40 -16.08 9.98
N PHE A 96 -6.24 -15.47 10.22
CA PHE A 96 -5.90 -14.16 9.64
C PHE A 96 -5.71 -14.25 8.12
N GLY A 97 -5.13 -15.35 7.64
CA GLY A 97 -4.95 -15.63 6.22
C GLY A 97 -6.29 -15.70 5.49
N PHE A 98 -7.25 -16.47 6.00
CA PHE A 98 -8.61 -16.50 5.46
C PHE A 98 -9.28 -15.14 5.52
N LEU A 99 -9.13 -14.40 6.62
CA LEU A 99 -9.69 -13.06 6.76
C LEU A 99 -9.20 -12.10 5.66
N PHE A 100 -7.95 -12.23 5.20
CA PHE A 100 -7.42 -11.42 4.10
C PHE A 100 -7.79 -11.92 2.71
N VAL A 101 -7.91 -13.24 2.53
CA VAL A 101 -8.20 -13.81 1.20
C VAL A 101 -9.70 -13.76 0.87
N LEU A 102 -10.58 -13.97 1.85
CA LEU A 102 -12.02 -14.13 1.61
C LEU A 102 -12.66 -12.87 1.01
N PRO A 103 -13.48 -13.00 -0.05
CA PRO A 103 -14.04 -11.85 -0.76
C PRO A 103 -15.05 -11.06 0.07
N PHE A 104 -15.71 -11.70 1.03
CA PHE A 104 -16.68 -11.04 1.92
C PHE A 104 -16.00 -10.10 2.93
N THR A 105 -14.77 -10.41 3.31
CA THR A 105 -14.02 -9.67 4.34
C THR A 105 -13.16 -8.56 3.74
N ARG A 106 -12.82 -8.63 2.44
CA ARG A 106 -12.09 -7.58 1.69
C ARG A 106 -12.59 -6.15 1.90
N PRO A 107 -13.87 -5.81 1.69
CA PRO A 107 -14.34 -4.43 1.85
C PRO A 107 -14.24 -3.94 3.30
N VAL A 108 -14.39 -4.83 4.28
CA VAL A 108 -14.27 -4.52 5.71
C VAL A 108 -12.82 -4.30 6.11
N VAL A 109 -11.94 -5.22 5.73
CA VAL A 109 -10.48 -5.14 5.97
C VAL A 109 -9.91 -3.91 5.28
N ARG A 110 -10.29 -3.65 4.02
CA ARG A 110 -9.85 -2.46 3.28
C ARG A 110 -10.29 -1.16 3.98
N ARG A 111 -11.55 -1.07 4.45
CA ARG A 111 -12.02 0.10 5.22
C ARG A 111 -11.24 0.28 6.52
N LEU A 112 -10.96 -0.80 7.24
CA LEU A 112 -10.15 -0.77 8.46
C LEU A 112 -8.72 -0.33 8.19
N LEU A 113 -8.07 -0.87 7.15
CA LEU A 113 -6.71 -0.50 6.75
C LEU A 113 -6.64 0.96 6.30
N VAL A 114 -7.59 1.43 5.50
CA VAL A 114 -7.67 2.84 5.07
C VAL A 114 -7.93 3.76 6.26
N ALA A 115 -8.82 3.40 7.19
CA ALA A 115 -9.07 4.18 8.40
C ALA A 115 -7.84 4.24 9.32
N TYR A 116 -7.12 3.12 9.44
CA TYR A 116 -5.89 3.04 10.23
C TYR A 116 -4.76 3.84 9.59
N ALA A 117 -4.56 3.71 8.27
CA ALA A 117 -3.58 4.45 7.49
C ALA A 117 -3.88 5.96 7.50
N GLY A 118 -5.14 6.37 7.35
CA GLY A 118 -5.56 7.78 7.44
C GLY A 118 -5.27 8.41 8.80
N ARG A 119 -5.31 7.62 9.89
CA ARG A 119 -4.87 8.07 11.23
C ARG A 119 -3.35 8.21 11.34
N ARG A 120 -2.56 7.49 10.53
CA ARG A 120 -1.08 7.54 10.56
C ARG A 120 -0.54 8.64 9.64
N VAL A 121 -1.19 8.89 8.51
CA VAL A 121 -0.79 9.95 7.55
C VAL A 121 -0.95 11.35 8.16
N LYS A 122 -1.98 11.58 8.98
CA LYS A 122 -2.11 12.84 9.75
C LYS A 122 -0.92 13.11 10.68
N ILE A 123 -0.26 12.06 11.18
CA ILE A 123 0.90 12.16 12.07
C ILE A 123 2.20 12.31 11.25
N ALA A 124 2.29 11.69 10.06
CA ALA A 124 3.43 11.81 9.16
C ALA A 124 3.52 13.19 8.49
N GLN A 125 2.37 13.80 8.15
CA GLN A 125 2.27 15.19 7.67
C GLN A 125 2.74 16.23 8.69
N THR A 126 2.80 15.86 9.98
CA THR A 126 3.30 16.78 11.04
C THR A 126 4.84 16.77 11.13
N ARG A 127 5.53 15.81 10.48
CA ARG A 127 7.00 15.70 10.49
C ARG A 127 7.67 15.92 9.13
N VAL A 128 6.91 15.92 8.05
CA VAL A 128 7.38 16.32 6.72
C VAL A 128 6.60 17.57 6.35
N GLY A 129 7.23 18.73 6.51
CA GLY A 129 6.68 20.00 6.04
C GLY A 129 6.34 19.94 4.54
N PRO A 130 5.49 20.86 4.03
CA PRO A 130 4.82 20.69 2.75
C PRO A 130 5.82 20.89 1.60
N MET A 131 6.45 19.81 1.13
CA MET A 131 7.22 19.79 -0.12
C MET A 131 6.33 19.59 -1.36
N PHE A 132 5.04 19.34 -1.17
CA PHE A 132 4.05 19.33 -2.24
C PHE A 132 2.85 20.20 -1.85
N PRO A 133 2.58 21.33 -2.53
CA PRO A 133 1.33 22.05 -2.35
C PRO A 133 0.19 21.17 -2.89
N GLY A 134 -0.90 21.13 -2.13
CA GLY A 134 -2.08 20.33 -2.46
C GLY A 134 -2.78 20.79 -3.74
N PRO A 135 -3.82 20.06 -4.18
CA PRO A 135 -4.56 20.36 -5.39
C PRO A 135 -5.30 21.69 -5.23
N GLY A 136 -4.73 22.73 -5.82
CA GLY A 136 -5.22 24.12 -5.84
C GLY A 136 -4.20 25.09 -6.45
N PHE A 137 -3.22 24.59 -7.21
CA PHE A 137 -2.28 25.41 -7.95
C PHE A 137 -2.86 25.65 -9.35
N ASP A 138 -3.44 26.84 -9.53
CA ASP A 138 -3.91 27.32 -10.83
C ASP A 138 -2.77 28.15 -11.44
N PRO A 139 -2.01 27.65 -12.44
CA PRO A 139 -0.86 28.38 -13.00
C PRO A 139 -1.26 29.64 -13.79
N PHE A 140 -2.57 29.87 -13.98
CA PHE A 140 -3.15 30.94 -14.79
C PHE A 140 -4.27 31.71 -14.06
N GLY A 141 -4.40 31.58 -12.73
CA GLY A 141 -5.43 32.24 -11.94
C GLY A 141 -4.97 33.58 -11.36
N ALA A 142 -5.58 34.67 -11.81
CA ALA A 142 -5.37 36.01 -11.27
C ALA A 142 -5.74 36.11 -9.79
N ALA A 143 -4.77 36.47 -8.92
CA ALA A 143 -5.03 36.84 -7.53
C ALA A 143 -5.10 38.38 -7.42
N PRO A 144 -6.18 38.95 -6.84
CA PRO A 144 -6.30 40.38 -6.64
C PRO A 144 -5.61 40.82 -5.33
N GLY A 145 -4.78 41.86 -5.42
CA GLY A 145 -4.50 42.76 -4.31
C GLY A 145 -3.38 42.33 -3.36
N GLY A 146 -2.22 42.97 -3.50
CA GLY A 146 -1.14 42.89 -2.52
C GLY A 146 0.06 43.72 -2.95
N SER A 147 0.01 45.03 -2.70
CA SER A 147 1.14 45.94 -2.85
C SER A 147 2.35 45.47 -2.06
N GLN A 148 3.46 45.18 -2.73
CA GLN A 148 4.80 45.16 -2.12
C GLN A 148 5.85 45.42 -3.19
N SER A 149 6.53 46.57 -3.02
CA SER A 149 7.65 47.05 -3.85
C SER A 149 8.70 45.99 -4.13
N ALA A 150 8.93 45.70 -5.41
CA ALA A 150 10.11 44.96 -5.86
C ALA A 150 11.22 45.96 -6.19
N GLY A 151 12.27 45.95 -5.36
CA GLY A 151 13.48 46.75 -5.59
C GLY A 151 14.20 46.34 -6.87
N THR A 152 14.47 47.30 -7.73
CA THR A 152 15.35 47.16 -8.89
C THR A 152 16.76 46.79 -8.42
N PRO A 153 17.37 45.69 -8.92
CA PRO A 153 18.79 45.42 -8.68
C PRO A 153 19.63 46.55 -9.32
N ARG A 154 20.36 47.32 -8.50
CA ARG A 154 21.34 48.30 -8.99
C ARG A 154 22.59 47.57 -9.45
N GLY A 155 22.68 47.34 -10.75
CA GLY A 155 23.91 46.93 -11.44
C GLY A 155 24.04 47.69 -12.77
N PRO A 156 25.26 47.96 -13.27
CA PRO A 156 25.43 48.65 -14.54
C PRO A 156 24.91 47.76 -15.67
N VAL A 157 23.83 48.21 -16.32
CA VAL A 157 23.25 47.55 -17.49
C VAL A 157 24.08 47.94 -18.70
N VAL A 158 24.86 47.00 -19.23
CA VAL A 158 25.60 47.20 -20.48
C VAL A 158 24.69 46.77 -21.64
N ARG A 159 24.31 47.73 -22.49
CA ARG A 159 23.47 47.50 -23.67
C ARG A 159 24.33 46.95 -24.79
N GLY A 160 24.24 45.64 -25.06
CA GLY A 160 24.83 45.03 -26.25
C GLY A 160 23.92 45.20 -27.45
N GLU A 161 24.47 45.60 -28.59
CA GLU A 161 23.82 45.56 -29.90
C GLU A 161 24.15 44.22 -30.57
N VAL A 162 23.14 43.53 -31.09
CA VAL A 162 23.33 42.28 -31.84
C VAL A 162 23.55 42.66 -33.29
N VAL A 163 24.78 42.45 -33.78
CA VAL A 163 25.10 42.59 -35.19
C VAL A 163 24.86 41.22 -35.83
N ASP A 164 23.83 41.11 -36.66
CA ASP A 164 23.61 39.94 -37.49
C ASP A 164 24.61 39.97 -38.66
N GLU A 165 25.60 39.08 -38.65
CA GLU A 165 26.54 38.88 -39.77
C GLU A 165 25.90 37.99 -40.85
N ASP A 166 24.82 38.47 -41.47
CA ASP A 166 24.20 37.84 -42.65
C ASP A 166 24.25 38.81 -43.84
N ASP A 167 25.45 39.21 -44.26
CA ASP A 167 25.68 39.61 -45.65
C ASP A 167 27.17 39.54 -46.05
N LYS A 168 27.64 38.36 -46.46
CA LYS A 168 28.82 38.23 -47.33
C LYS A 168 28.90 36.88 -48.04
N ARG A 169 28.11 36.76 -49.11
CA ARG A 169 28.52 36.02 -50.33
C ARG A 169 28.16 36.91 -51.52
N PRO A 170 29.16 37.21 -52.36
CA PRO A 170 29.25 36.44 -53.60
C PRO A 170 30.58 35.68 -53.74
#